data_AF-A0A8T3VCN8-F1
#
_entry.id   AF-A0A8T3VCN8-F1
#
_cell.length_a   1.000
_cell.length_b   1.000
_cell.length_c   1.000
_cell.angle_alpha   90.00
_cell.angle_beta   90.00
_cell.angle_gamma   90.00
#
_symmetry.space_group_name_H-M   'P 1'
#
loop_
_entity.id
_entity.type
_entity.pdbx_description
1 polymer ?
#
loop_
_entity_poly.entity_id
_entity_poly.type
_entity_poly.pdbx_seq_one_letter_code
_entity_poly.pdbx_strand_id
1 'polypeptide(L)'
;MMIVEYIQSALLLIAAFLVIVSAVGFISLSKDMKNVVYARIHIVGIFDIACVIAMIGLGQYLLAAIYFILAPFTAHAIANAFYKSEDVVNNVELNVVEDVDDSNPFIVPRSKVQELENENSEKLKADDRFTISTLDIIEEE
;
A
#
# COMPACT_ATOMS: atom_id res chain seq x y z
N MET A 1 -39.31 9.89 -12.35
CA MET A 1 -39.21 9.12 -11.10
C MET A 1 -38.64 7.72 -11.38
N MET A 2 -39.29 6.88 -12.20
CA MET A 2 -38.85 5.49 -12.43
C MET A 2 -37.41 5.29 -12.98
N ILE A 3 -36.90 6.17 -13.85
CA ILE A 3 -35.60 5.92 -14.51
C ILE A 3 -34.41 5.94 -13.54
N VAL A 4 -34.46 6.82 -12.53
CA VAL A 4 -33.39 6.94 -11.54
C VAL A 4 -33.38 5.71 -10.63
N GLU A 5 -34.56 5.23 -10.24
CA GLU A 5 -34.73 4.01 -9.43
C GLU A 5 -34.24 2.75 -10.18
N TYR A 6 -34.48 2.67 -11.50
CA TYR A 6 -33.93 1.59 -12.33
C TYR A 6 -32.40 1.63 -12.40
N ILE A 7 -31.80 2.82 -12.52
CA ILE A 7 -30.35 2.99 -12.52
C ILE A 7 -29.76 2.58 -11.17
N GLN A 8 -30.34 3.04 -10.06
CA GLN A 8 -29.90 2.66 -8.71
C GLN A 8 -29.99 1.15 -8.48
N SER A 9 -31.10 0.53 -8.89
CA SER A 9 -31.28 -0.92 -8.79
C SER A 9 -30.25 -1.68 -9.61
N ALA A 10 -29.96 -1.23 -10.83
CA ALA A 10 -28.93 -1.85 -11.68
C ALA A 10 -27.53 -1.73 -11.06
N LEU A 11 -27.18 -0.58 -10.48
CA LEU A 11 -25.91 -0.37 -9.78
C LEU A 11 -25.78 -1.31 -8.56
N LEU A 12 -26.84 -1.47 -7.79
CA LEU A 12 -26.86 -2.37 -6.63
C LEU A 12 -26.70 -3.84 -7.03
N LEU A 13 -27.30 -4.25 -8.15
CA LEU A 13 -27.16 -5.61 -8.68
C LEU A 13 -25.71 -5.87 -9.11
N ILE A 14 -25.09 -4.93 -9.82
CA ILE A 14 -23.67 -5.00 -10.21
C ILE A 14 -22.77 -5.06 -8.98
N ALA A 15 -23.00 -4.21 -7.98
CA ALA A 15 -22.25 -4.21 -6.74
C ALA A 15 -22.35 -5.55 -6.00
N ALA A 16 -23.56 -6.10 -5.87
CA ALA A 16 -23.78 -7.39 -5.23
C ALA A 16 -23.03 -8.52 -5.95
N PHE A 17 -23.06 -8.54 -7.29
CA PHE A 17 -22.33 -9.51 -8.08
C PHE A 17 -20.81 -9.42 -7.85
N LEU A 18 -20.25 -8.21 -7.88
CA LEU A 18 -18.82 -7.99 -7.64
C LEU A 18 -18.40 -8.41 -6.23
N VAL A 19 -19.22 -8.14 -5.21
CA VAL A 19 -18.96 -8.58 -3.83
C VAL A 19 -18.90 -10.11 -3.75
N ILE A 20 -19.83 -10.82 -4.40
CA ILE A 20 -19.83 -12.29 -4.39
C ILE A 20 -18.58 -12.85 -5.08
N VAL A 21 -18.22 -12.32 -6.26
CA VAL A 21 -17.03 -12.74 -7.00
C VAL A 21 -15.76 -12.46 -6.19
N SER A 22 -15.66 -11.30 -5.55
CA SER A 22 -14.52 -10.96 -4.70
C SER A 22 -14.42 -11.89 -3.49
N ALA A 23 -15.53 -12.19 -2.81
CA ALA A 23 -15.55 -13.11 -1.67
C ALA A 23 -15.10 -14.53 -2.06
N VAL A 24 -15.61 -15.06 -3.19
CA VAL A 24 -15.20 -16.37 -3.72
C VAL A 24 -13.72 -16.35 -4.12
N GLY A 25 -13.28 -15.31 -4.82
CA GLY A 25 -11.89 -15.15 -5.22
C GLY A 25 -10.93 -15.08 -4.03
N PHE A 26 -11.34 -14.42 -2.94
CA PHE A 26 -10.55 -14.30 -1.72
C PHE A 26 -10.37 -15.66 -1.02
N ILE A 27 -11.41 -16.47 -0.94
CA ILE A 27 -11.37 -17.82 -0.32
C ILE A 27 -10.58 -18.80 -1.19
N SER A 28 -10.67 -18.67 -2.51
CA SER A 28 -10.01 -19.58 -3.47
C SER A 28 -8.48 -19.45 -3.50
N LEU A 29 -7.90 -18.49 -2.79
CA LEU A 29 -6.48 -18.14 -2.90
C LEU A 29 -5.63 -18.81 -1.81
N SER A 30 -4.98 -19.91 -2.18
CA SER A 30 -4.07 -20.69 -1.33
C SER A 30 -2.82 -19.90 -0.91
N LYS A 31 -2.29 -20.15 0.30
CA LYS A 31 -1.14 -19.41 0.84
C LYS A 31 0.19 -19.67 0.11
N ASP A 32 0.37 -20.86 -0.46
CA ASP A 32 1.64 -21.30 -1.08
C ASP A 32 1.81 -20.90 -2.55
N MET A 33 0.92 -20.06 -3.09
CA MET A 33 1.08 -19.58 -4.47
C MET A 33 2.03 -18.37 -4.51
N LYS A 34 2.81 -18.24 -5.57
CA LYS A 34 3.62 -17.03 -5.82
C LYS A 34 2.69 -15.80 -5.92
N ASN A 35 3.11 -14.65 -5.39
CA ASN A 35 2.38 -13.38 -5.46
C ASN A 35 0.95 -13.39 -4.87
N VAL A 36 0.66 -14.27 -3.89
CA VAL A 36 -0.67 -14.34 -3.23
C VAL A 36 -1.08 -13.02 -2.60
N VAL A 37 -0.14 -12.32 -1.97
CA VAL A 37 -0.39 -11.03 -1.33
C VAL A 37 -0.88 -10.01 -2.36
N TYR A 38 -0.20 -9.91 -3.50
CA TYR A 38 -0.59 -9.02 -4.60
C TYR A 38 -2.01 -9.34 -5.10
N ALA A 39 -2.31 -10.62 -5.31
CA ALA A 39 -3.64 -11.05 -5.74
C ALA A 39 -4.72 -10.74 -4.69
N ARG A 40 -4.44 -10.90 -3.38
CA ARG A 40 -5.39 -10.50 -2.31
C ARG A 40 -5.67 -9.02 -2.32
N ILE A 41 -4.63 -8.19 -2.43
CA ILE A 41 -4.78 -6.72 -2.48
C ILE A 41 -5.63 -6.33 -3.70
N HIS A 42 -5.42 -6.98 -4.85
CA HIS A 42 -6.23 -6.73 -6.03
C HIS A 42 -7.70 -7.15 -5.86
N ILE A 43 -7.97 -8.28 -5.20
CA ILE A 43 -9.33 -8.76 -4.89
C ILE A 43 -10.04 -7.81 -3.90
N VAL A 44 -9.32 -7.33 -2.88
CA VAL A 44 -9.82 -6.33 -1.93
C VAL A 44 -10.09 -5.00 -2.64
N GLY A 45 -9.26 -4.60 -3.60
CA GLY A 45 -9.53 -3.41 -4.43
C GLY A 45 -10.81 -3.53 -5.25
N ILE A 46 -11.12 -4.70 -5.81
CA ILE A 46 -12.41 -4.94 -6.50
C ILE A 46 -13.59 -4.85 -5.52
N PHE A 47 -13.41 -5.37 -4.30
CA PHE A 47 -14.42 -5.25 -3.24
C PHE A 47 -14.69 -3.79 -2.87
N ASP A 48 -13.64 -2.99 -2.71
CA ASP A 48 -13.75 -1.57 -2.40
C ASP A 48 -14.54 -0.80 -3.46
N ILE A 49 -14.27 -1.07 -4.75
CA ILE A 49 -15.02 -0.45 -5.85
C ILE A 49 -16.49 -0.91 -5.85
N ALA A 50 -16.77 -2.18 -5.54
CA ALA A 50 -18.14 -2.67 -5.40
C ALA A 50 -18.90 -1.90 -4.29
N CYS A 51 -18.24 -1.65 -3.15
CA CYS A 51 -18.80 -0.84 -2.07
C CYS A 51 -19.06 0.61 -2.49
N VAL A 52 -18.15 1.24 -3.25
CA VAL A 52 -18.36 2.59 -3.80
C VAL A 52 -19.59 2.62 -4.71
N ILE A 53 -19.72 1.65 -5.62
CA ILE A 53 -20.88 1.53 -6.52
C ILE A 53 -22.18 1.36 -5.71
N ALA A 54 -22.16 0.53 -4.65
CA ALA A 54 -23.31 0.36 -3.78
C ALA A 54 -23.71 1.66 -3.08
N MET A 55 -22.74 2.42 -2.55
CA MET A 55 -23.01 3.72 -1.91
C MET A 55 -23.61 4.74 -2.90
N ILE A 56 -23.14 4.76 -4.15
CA ILE A 56 -23.73 5.58 -5.22
C ILE A 56 -25.17 5.12 -5.52
N GLY A 57 -25.41 3.81 -5.58
CA GLY A 57 -26.74 3.22 -5.77
C GLY A 57 -27.72 3.57 -4.65
N LEU A 58 -27.23 3.71 -3.41
CA LEU A 58 -28.01 4.14 -2.24
C LEU A 58 -28.18 5.68 -2.14
N GLY A 59 -27.59 6.45 -3.05
CA GLY A 59 -27.61 7.91 -3.03
C GLY A 59 -26.67 8.56 -2.01
N GLN A 60 -25.75 7.80 -1.41
CA GLN A 60 -24.77 8.29 -0.43
C GLN A 60 -23.48 8.76 -1.12
N TYR A 61 -23.59 9.83 -1.92
CA TYR A 61 -22.47 10.30 -2.74
C TYR A 61 -21.26 10.82 -1.95
N LEU A 62 -21.50 11.51 -0.83
CA LEU A 62 -20.42 12.00 0.03
C LEU A 62 -19.61 10.84 0.61
N LEU A 63 -20.29 9.80 1.11
CA LEU A 63 -19.64 8.63 1.67
C LEU A 63 -18.87 7.86 0.59
N ALA A 64 -19.46 7.71 -0.60
CA ALA A 64 -18.79 7.09 -1.75
C ALA A 64 -17.49 7.82 -2.12
N ALA A 65 -17.51 9.15 -2.14
CA ALA A 65 -16.31 9.95 -2.46
C ALA A 65 -15.22 9.81 -1.40
N ILE A 66 -15.57 9.90 -0.12
CA ILE A 66 -14.61 9.72 0.99
C ILE A 66 -14.00 8.32 0.93
N TYR A 67 -14.83 7.29 0.75
CA TYR A 67 -14.38 5.91 0.67
C TYR A 67 -13.47 5.67 -0.54
N PHE A 68 -13.83 6.22 -1.70
CA PHE A 68 -13.03 6.14 -2.92
C PHE A 68 -11.64 6.75 -2.76
N ILE A 69 -11.52 7.86 -2.01
CA ILE A 69 -10.23 8.48 -1.70
C ILE A 69 -9.44 7.60 -0.73
N LEU A 70 -10.09 7.01 0.29
CA LEU A 70 -9.41 6.23 1.33
C LEU A 70 -8.93 4.86 0.83
N ALA A 71 -9.67 4.19 -0.04
CA ALA A 71 -9.36 2.86 -0.57
C ALA A 71 -7.93 2.70 -1.14
N PRO A 72 -7.37 3.62 -1.96
CA PRO A 72 -5.98 3.49 -2.41
C PRO A 72 -4.96 3.64 -1.28
N PHE A 73 -5.22 4.46 -0.27
CA PHE A 73 -4.31 4.61 0.88
C PHE A 73 -4.32 3.36 1.76
N THR A 74 -5.49 2.77 2.00
CA THR A 74 -5.60 1.51 2.75
C THR A 74 -4.88 0.39 2.00
N ALA A 75 -5.11 0.26 0.69
CA ALA A 75 -4.41 -0.72 -0.13
C ALA A 75 -2.89 -0.54 -0.11
N HIS A 76 -2.39 0.70 -0.19
CA HIS A 76 -0.96 0.99 -0.12
C HIS A 76 -0.36 0.65 1.25
N ALA A 77 -1.03 1.02 2.34
CA ALA A 77 -0.57 0.70 3.69
C ALA A 77 -0.55 -0.82 3.94
N ILE A 78 -1.57 -1.53 3.47
CA ILE A 78 -1.66 -2.99 3.53
C ILE A 78 -0.51 -3.62 2.72
N ALA A 79 -0.30 -3.19 1.47
CA ALA A 79 0.78 -3.69 0.62
C ALA A 79 2.16 -3.56 1.28
N ASN A 80 2.45 -2.40 1.86
CA ASN A 80 3.72 -2.15 2.53
C ASN A 80 3.91 -3.03 3.79
N ALA A 81 2.85 -3.22 4.57
CA ALA A 81 2.88 -4.09 5.75
C ALA A 81 3.11 -5.56 5.38
N PHE A 82 2.46 -6.06 4.32
CA PHE A 82 2.62 -7.44 3.86
C PHE A 82 3.93 -7.68 3.13
N TYR A 83 4.45 -6.70 2.38
CA TYR A 83 5.77 -6.77 1.75
C TYR A 83 6.88 -7.08 2.77
N LYS A 84 6.79 -6.49 3.96
CA LYS A 84 7.77 -6.72 5.05
C LYS A 84 7.58 -8.04 5.80
N SER A 85 6.47 -8.75 5.58
CA SER A 85 6.08 -9.94 6.35
C SER A 85 5.99 -11.20 5.49
N GLU A 86 4.86 -11.42 4.82
CA GLU A 86 4.55 -12.69 4.13
C GLU A 86 5.14 -12.75 2.71
N ASP A 87 5.36 -11.61 2.07
CA ASP A 87 5.84 -11.58 0.68
C ASP A 87 7.30 -12.07 0.56
N VAL A 88 8.14 -11.76 1.56
CA VAL A 88 9.52 -12.27 1.66
C VAL A 88 9.58 -13.81 1.77
N VAL A 89 8.54 -14.42 2.37
CA VAL A 89 8.46 -15.87 2.59
C VAL A 89 7.96 -16.60 1.33
N ASN A 90 6.97 -16.04 0.64
CA ASN A 90 6.31 -16.70 -0.50
C ASN A 90 6.97 -16.40 -1.85
N ASN A 91 7.78 -15.34 -1.94
CA ASN A 91 8.51 -14.95 -3.14
C ASN A 91 10.03 -14.92 -2.88
N VAL A 92 10.65 -16.11 -2.78
CA VAL A 92 12.11 -16.27 -2.53
C VAL A 92 12.98 -15.58 -3.59
N GLU A 93 12.46 -15.41 -4.81
CA GLU A 93 13.10 -14.66 -5.91
C GLU A 93 13.31 -13.17 -5.60
N LEU A 94 12.60 -12.58 -4.63
CA LEU A 94 12.87 -11.21 -4.13
C LEU A 94 14.09 -11.11 -3.21
N ASN A 95 14.52 -12.23 -2.62
CA ASN A 95 15.75 -12.31 -1.83
C ASN A 95 16.99 -12.65 -2.68
N VAL A 96 16.79 -13.03 -3.95
CA VAL A 96 17.87 -13.07 -4.91
C VAL A 96 18.11 -11.62 -5.32
N VAL A 97 18.96 -10.95 -4.55
CA VAL A 97 19.71 -9.80 -5.08
C VAL A 97 20.40 -10.35 -6.31
N GLU A 98 19.84 -10.10 -7.50
CA GLU A 98 20.60 -10.29 -8.74
C GLU A 98 21.93 -9.59 -8.49
N ASP A 99 23.03 -10.35 -8.61
CA ASP A 99 24.38 -9.83 -8.50
C ASP A 99 24.41 -8.50 -9.24
N VAL A 100 24.53 -7.43 -8.46
CA VAL A 100 24.36 -6.07 -8.97
C VAL A 100 25.39 -5.91 -10.07
N ASP A 101 24.90 -5.77 -11.30
CA ASP A 101 25.75 -5.35 -12.40
C ASP A 101 26.28 -3.95 -12.05
N ASP A 102 27.50 -3.92 -11.49
CA ASP A 102 28.25 -2.72 -11.10
C ASP A 102 28.46 -1.76 -12.30
N SER A 103 28.06 -2.16 -13.50
CA SER A 103 28.04 -1.33 -14.71
C SER A 103 26.91 -0.31 -14.75
N ASN A 104 25.82 -0.47 -13.96
CA ASN A 104 24.68 0.45 -14.01
C ASN A 104 24.80 1.58 -12.96
N PRO A 105 25.08 2.83 -13.38
CA PRO A 105 25.27 3.95 -12.46
C PRO A 105 24.00 4.37 -11.70
N PHE A 106 22.83 3.84 -12.08
CA PHE A 106 21.54 4.17 -11.45
C PHE A 106 21.06 3.14 -10.43
N ILE A 107 21.73 1.97 -10.32
CA ILE A 107 21.37 0.93 -9.35
C ILE A 107 22.42 0.93 -8.25
N VAL A 108 22.13 1.59 -7.12
CA VAL A 108 23.01 1.62 -5.96
C VAL A 108 22.50 0.59 -4.93
N PRO A 109 23.34 -0.39 -4.52
CA PRO A 109 22.97 -1.34 -3.48
C PRO A 109 22.59 -0.61 -2.18
N ARG A 110 21.56 -1.10 -1.47
CA ARG A 110 21.14 -0.49 -0.18
C ARG A 110 22.27 -0.44 0.85
N SER A 111 23.17 -1.43 0.86
CA SER A 111 24.35 -1.44 1.73
C SER A 111 25.25 -0.22 1.47
N LYS A 112 25.51 0.10 0.21
CA LYS A 112 26.34 1.25 -0.20
C LYS A 112 25.66 2.59 0.13
N VAL A 113 24.33 2.68 0.01
CA VAL A 113 23.58 3.87 0.46
C VAL A 113 23.67 4.03 1.98
N GLN A 114 23.53 2.94 2.72
CA GLN A 114 23.59 2.95 4.19
C GLN A 114 25.02 3.26 4.71
N GLU A 115 26.05 2.80 4.02
CA GLU A 115 27.45 3.19 4.29
C GLU A 115 27.67 4.68 4.04
N LEU A 116 27.16 5.22 2.92
CA LEU A 116 27.26 6.66 2.62
C LEU A 116 26.50 7.51 3.64
N GLU A 117 25.32 7.08 4.09
CA GLU A 117 24.56 7.78 5.14
C GLU A 117 25.32 7.78 6.48
N ASN A 118 25.92 6.65 6.86
CA ASN A 118 26.72 6.54 8.08
C ASN A 118 28.01 7.39 7.99
N GLU A 119 28.71 7.36 6.86
CA GLU A 119 29.92 8.17 6.64
C GLU A 119 29.60 9.67 6.68
N ASN A 120 28.46 10.09 6.11
CA ASN A 120 28.03 11.49 6.17
C ASN A 120 27.65 11.92 7.60
N SER A 121 27.01 11.02 8.37
CA SER A 121 26.68 11.24 9.78
C SER A 121 27.94 11.39 10.65
N GLU A 122 28.99 10.60 10.41
CA GLU A 122 30.28 10.76 11.10
C GLU A 122 31.01 12.04 10.70
N LYS A 123 30.98 12.42 9.42
CA LYS A 123 31.53 13.71 8.96
C LYS A 123 30.79 14.91 9.53
N LEU A 124 29.45 14.83 9.67
CA LEU A 124 28.63 15.87 10.30
C LEU A 124 28.91 16.00 11.80
N LYS A 125 29.25 14.91 12.50
CA LYS A 125 29.68 14.95 13.91
C LYS A 125 31.08 15.53 14.11
N ALA A 126 31.94 15.46 13.09
CA ALA A 126 33.32 15.96 13.15
C ALA A 126 33.46 17.44 12.71
N ASP A 127 32.46 18.02 12.03
CA ASP A 127 32.48 19.43 11.61
C ASP A 127 31.75 20.30 12.65
N ASP A 128 32.51 20.78 13.66
CA ASP A 128 32.06 21.69 14.73
C ASP A 128 31.44 23.02 14.22
N ARG A 129 31.40 23.25 12.90
CA ARG A 129 30.85 24.47 12.27
C ARG A 129 29.33 24.43 12.07
N PHE A 130 28.70 23.26 12.20
CA PHE A 130 27.24 23.12 12.12
C PHE A 130 26.65 22.54 13.41
N THR A 131 26.99 23.13 14.56
CA THR A 131 26.20 22.92 15.78
C THR A 131 24.85 23.62 15.64
N ILE A 132 23.83 22.89 15.19
CA ILE A 132 22.44 23.31 15.43
C ILE A 132 22.25 23.21 16.94
N SER A 133 22.17 24.36 17.60
CA SER A 133 21.84 24.46 19.02
C SER A 133 20.42 23.91 19.19
N THR A 134 20.28 22.64 19.55
CA THR A 134 19.04 22.15 20.15
C THR A 134 18.86 22.95 21.43
N LEU A 135 17.84 23.79 21.46
CA LEU A 135 17.47 24.55 22.65
C LEU A 135 17.00 23.52 23.68
N ASP A 136 17.84 23.20 24.66
CA ASP A 136 17.41 22.41 25.81
C ASP A 136 16.32 23.21 26.54
N ILE A 137 15.08 22.74 26.41
CA ILE A 137 13.97 23.25 27.21
C ILE A 137 14.24 22.74 28.63
N ILE A 138 14.70 23.65 29.49
CA ILE A 138 14.79 23.39 30.91
C ILE A 138 13.35 23.36 31.44
N GLU A 139 12.85 22.18 31.77
CA GLU A 139 11.68 22.05 32.65
C GLU A 139 12.14 22.39 34.07
N GLU A 140 11.96 23.65 34.47
CA GLU A 140 11.95 24.01 35.90
C GLU A 140 10.54 23.79 36.46
N GLU A 141 10.53 23.14 37.62
CA GLU A 141 9.44 22.61 38.45
C GLU A 141 8.31 23.60 38.80
#